data_AF-A0A917WSC8-F1
#
_entry.id   AF-A0A917WSC8-F1
#
_cell.length_a   1.000
_cell.length_b   1.000
_cell.length_c   1.000
_cell.angle_alpha   90.00
_cell.angle_beta   90.00
_cell.angle_gamma   90.00
#
_symmetry.space_group_name_H-M   'P 1'
#
loop_
_entity.id
_entity.type
_entity.pdbx_description
1 polymer ?
#
loop_
_entity_poly.entity_id
_entity_poly.type
_entity_poly.pdbx_seq_one_letter_code
_entity_poly.pdbx_strand_id
1 'polypeptide(L)' 'MTAPFLTLAQILNRLTVTARRTLREHHPGPDGRCPLCRTPDCAVAAAARDVLDTINLPRWLPLDRAPGGPER' A
#
# COMPACT_ATOMS: atom_id res chain seq x y z
N MET A 1 13.99 26.47 -12.86
CA MET A 1 14.28 25.62 -11.67
C MET A 1 14.24 24.16 -12.11
N THR A 2 15.35 23.43 -12.01
CA THR A 2 15.38 21.98 -12.26
C THR A 2 15.18 21.25 -10.94
N ALA A 3 14.04 20.59 -10.76
CA ALA A 3 13.85 19.68 -9.63
C ALA A 3 14.69 18.42 -9.87
N PRO A 4 15.31 17.83 -8.83
CA PRO A 4 16.05 16.58 -8.98
C PRO A 4 15.10 15.45 -9.38
N PHE A 5 15.38 14.78 -10.50
CA PHE A 5 14.68 13.58 -10.91
C PHE A 5 15.00 12.45 -9.92
N LEU A 6 13.96 11.83 -9.37
CA LEU A 6 14.13 10.70 -8.47
C LEU A 6 14.43 9.44 -9.27
N THR A 7 15.40 8.65 -8.80
CA THR A 7 15.59 7.30 -9.31
C THR A 7 14.41 6.41 -8.92
N LEU A 8 14.19 5.32 -9.66
CA LEU A 8 13.17 4.33 -9.31
C LEU A 8 13.33 3.85 -7.86
N ALA A 9 14.55 3.55 -7.42
CA ALA A 9 14.82 3.13 -6.05
C ALA A 9 14.42 4.19 -5.01
N GLN A 10 14.65 5.49 -5.30
CA GLN A 10 14.22 6.58 -4.43
C GLN A 10 12.69 6.69 -4.36
N ILE A 11 12.00 6.50 -5.48
CA ILE A 11 10.53 6.48 -5.53
C ILE A 11 10.00 5.31 -4.70
N LEU A 12 10.49 4.10 -4.93
CA LEU A 12 10.05 2.89 -4.21
C LEU A 12 10.31 2.98 -2.70
N ASN A 13 11.49 3.50 -2.31
CA ASN A 13 11.80 3.73 -0.90
C ASN A 13 10.83 4.73 -0.25
N ARG A 14 10.52 5.84 -0.93
CA ARG A 14 9.55 6.83 -0.43
C ARG A 14 8.16 6.21 -0.31
N LEU A 15 7.70 5.46 -1.32
CA LEU A 15 6.41 4.77 -1.28
C LEU A 15 6.34 3.77 -0.11
N THR A 16 7.39 2.99 0.09
CA THR A 16 7.48 2.00 1.17
C THR A 16 7.40 2.66 2.55
N VAL A 17 8.15 3.75 2.75
CA VAL A 17 8.16 4.49 4.02
C VAL A 17 6.80 5.11 4.29
N THR A 18 6.19 5.74 3.29
CA THR A 18 4.86 6.34 3.39
C THR A 18 3.80 5.30 3.72
N ALA A 19 3.74 4.19 2.97
CA ALA A 19 2.77 3.12 3.19
C ALA A 19 2.88 2.54 4.61
N ARG A 20 4.10 2.27 5.10
CA ARG A 20 4.31 1.78 6.47
C ARG A 20 3.88 2.79 7.52
N ARG A 21 4.09 4.09 7.29
CA ARG A 21 3.61 5.15 8.19
C ARG A 21 2.08 5.16 8.21
N THR A 22 1.44 5.14 7.04
CA THR A 22 -0.01 5.08 6.90
C THR A 22 -0.61 3.88 7.64
N LEU A 23 -0.02 2.69 7.53
CA LEU A 23 -0.51 1.51 8.27
C LEU A 23 -0.42 1.68 9.79
N ARG A 24 0.61 2.36 10.30
CA ARG A 24 0.70 2.65 11.74
C ARG A 24 -0.34 3.66 12.19
N GLU A 25 -0.56 4.72 11.41
CA GLU A 25 -1.57 5.75 11.70
C GLU A 25 -2.98 5.17 11.66
N HIS A 26 -3.24 4.26 10.72
CA HIS A 26 -4.55 3.63 10.54
C HIS A 26 -4.71 2.30 11.29
N HIS A 27 -3.75 1.91 12.13
CA HIS A 27 -3.81 0.63 12.86
C HIS A 27 -5.11 0.54 13.68
N PRO A 28 -5.91 -0.52 13.51
CA PRO A 28 -7.17 -0.66 14.23
C PRO A 28 -6.97 -0.58 15.75
N GLY A 29 -7.87 0.12 16.42
CA GLY A 29 -7.95 0.10 17.88
C GLY A 29 -8.58 -1.20 18.41
N PRO A 30 -8.84 -1.29 19.73
CA PRO A 30 -9.49 -2.44 20.35
C PRO A 30 -10.82 -2.82 19.70
N ASP A 31 -11.55 -1.81 19.19
CA ASP A 31 -12.85 -1.97 18.53
C ASP A 31 -12.74 -2.51 17.09
N GLY A 32 -11.54 -2.84 16.61
CA GLY A 32 -11.30 -3.33 15.24
C GLY A 32 -11.49 -2.27 14.15
N ARG A 33 -11.68 -1.00 14.53
CA ARG A 33 -11.90 0.12 13.60
C ARG A 33 -10.67 1.01 13.52
N CYS A 34 -10.44 1.57 12.33
CA CYS A 34 -9.42 2.60 12.13
C CYS A 34 -9.71 3.83 13.02
N PRO A 35 -8.71 4.38 13.74
CA PRO A 35 -8.92 5.54 14.60
C PRO A 35 -9.26 6.82 13.84
N LEU A 36 -8.77 6.99 12.60
CA LEU A 36 -9.05 8.16 11.76
C LEU A 36 -10.34 8.01 10.94
N CYS A 37 -10.47 6.90 10.21
CA CYS A 37 -11.60 6.69 9.29
C CYS A 37 -12.85 6.15 9.99
N ARG A 38 -12.73 5.63 11.22
CA ARG A 38 -13.80 5.02 12.03
C ARG A 38 -14.52 3.83 11.37
N THR A 39 -13.95 3.28 10.29
CA THR A 39 -14.41 2.08 9.61
C THR A 39 -13.48 0.90 9.87
N PRO A 40 -14.00 -0.34 9.92
CA PRO A 40 -13.16 -1.53 9.79
C PRO A 40 -12.53 -1.54 8.39
N ASP A 41 -11.32 -2.08 8.28
CA ASP A 41 -10.58 -2.22 7.01
C ASP A 41 -10.64 -0.98 6.10
N CYS A 42 -10.32 0.19 6.67
CA CYS A 42 -10.42 1.44 5.94
C CYS A 42 -9.60 1.40 4.63
N ALA A 43 -10.17 1.98 3.57
CA ALA A 43 -9.59 1.96 2.22
C ALA A 43 -8.16 2.51 2.17
N VAL A 44 -7.82 3.46 3.05
CA VAL A 44 -6.48 4.04 3.16
C VAL A 44 -5.46 3.01 3.65
N ALA A 45 -5.82 2.22 4.68
CA ALA A 45 -4.97 1.12 5.13
C ALA A 45 -4.88 0.03 4.07
N ALA A 46 -5.99 -0.29 3.39
CA ALA A 46 -5.98 -1.26 2.29
C ALA A 46 -5.02 -0.85 1.17
N ALA A 47 -5.13 0.39 0.66
CA ALA A 47 -4.24 0.91 -0.37
C ALA A 47 -2.75 0.91 0.06
N ALA A 48 -2.47 1.17 1.34
CA ALA A 48 -1.11 1.10 1.86
C ALA A 48 -0.56 -0.35 1.88
N ARG A 49 -1.41 -1.34 2.16
CA ARG A 49 -1.04 -2.77 2.02
C ARG A 49 -0.76 -3.11 0.56
N ASP A 50 -1.67 -2.71 -0.33
CA ASP A 50 -1.53 -2.97 -1.78
C ASP A 50 -0.23 -2.42 -2.35
N VAL A 51 0.20 -1.22 -1.93
CA VAL A 51 1.50 -0.64 -2.31
C VAL A 51 2.66 -1.52 -1.85
N LEU A 52 2.65 -1.97 -0.59
CA LEU A 52 3.72 -2.81 -0.05
C LEU A 52 3.74 -4.18 -0.74
N ASP A 53 2.59 -4.76 -1.00
CA ASP A 53 2.47 -6.02 -1.72
C ASP A 53 2.99 -5.88 -3.15
N THR A 54 2.61 -4.81 -3.85
CA THR A 54 3.09 -4.50 -5.21
C THR A 54 4.60 -4.28 -5.27
N ILE A 55 5.19 -3.65 -4.24
CA ILE A 55 6.64 -3.43 -4.17
C ILE A 55 7.40 -4.73 -3.84
N ASN A 56 6.81 -5.60 -3.01
CA ASN A 56 7.39 -6.88 -2.61
C ASN A 56 7.20 -7.99 -3.65
N LEU A 57 6.24 -7.83 -4.59
CA LEU A 57 6.10 -8.71 -5.73
C LEU A 57 7.44 -8.77 -6.48
N PRO A 58 7.95 -9.97 -6.80
CA PRO A 58 9.15 -10.07 -7.59
C PRO A 58 8.92 -9.31 -8.90
N ARG A 59 9.86 -8.46 -9.28
CA ARG A 59 9.83 -7.56 -10.46
C ARG A 59 9.57 -8.28 -11.82
N TRP A 60 9.40 -9.60 -11.79
CA TRP A 60 9.18 -10.50 -12.91
C TRP A 60 7.80 -11.20 -12.90
N LEU A 61 6.95 -10.97 -11.89
CA LEU A 61 5.59 -11.53 -11.91
C LEU A 61 4.69 -10.68 -12.83
N PRO A 62 4.08 -11.29 -13.86
CA PRO A 62 3.12 -10.58 -14.70
C PRO A 62 1.90 -10.13 -13.85
N LEU A 63 1.57 -8.83 -13.89
CA LEU A 63 0.46 -8.21 -13.15
C LEU A 63 -0.93 -8.74 -13.54
N ASP A 64 -1.02 -9.52 -14.63
CA ASP A 64 -2.20 -10.19 -15.15
C ASP A 64 -2.64 -11.41 -14.33
N ARG A 65 -1.88 -11.82 -13.31
CA ARG A 65 -2.25 -12.94 -12.42
C ARG A 65 -2.61 -12.49 -11.00
N ALA A 66 -3.46 -11.48 -10.88
CA ALA A 66 -4.18 -11.24 -9.62
C ALA A 66 -5.19 -12.39 -9.38
N PRO A 67 -5.22 -13.03 -8.20
CA PRO A 67 -6.19 -14.07 -7.90
C PRO A 67 -7.55 -13.43 -7.61
N GLY A 68 -8.44 -13.42 -8.60
CA GLY A 68 -9.77 -12.84 -8.43
C GLY A 68 -10.58 -12.74 -9.73
N GLY A 69 -10.70 -13.83 -10.48
CA GLY A 69 -11.75 -13.94 -11.49
C GLY A 69 -13.03 -14.47 -10.82
N PRO A 70 -14.22 -13.90 -11.06
CA PRO A 70 -15.45 -14.44 -10.51
C PRO A 70 -15.72 -15.83 -11.12
N GLU A 71 -15.89 -16.79 -10.23
CA GLU A 71 -16.28 -18.17 -10.51
C GLU A 71 -17.69 -18.13 -11.10
N ARG A 72 -17.84 -18.56 -12.36
CA ARG A 72 -19.15 -18.77 -13.01
C ARG A 72 -19.55 -20.23 -12.91
#